data_AF-A0A4S4LI98-F1
#
_entry.id   AF-A0A4S4LI98-F1
#
_cell.length_a   1.000
_cell.length_b   1.000
_cell.length_c   1.000
_cell.angle_alpha   90.00
_cell.angle_beta   90.00
_cell.angle_gamma   90.00
#
_symmetry.space_group_name_H-M   'P 1'
#
loop_
_entity.id
_entity.type
_entity.pdbx_description
1 polymer ?
#
loop_
_entity_poly.entity_id
_entity_poly.type
_entity_poly.pdbx_seq_one_letter_code
_entity_poly.pdbx_strand_id
1 'polypeptide(L)'
;MAPENDKTSATGSVKDHKSDGGSSHSSEVDLANYYEEKSGSLVVDPEEARIEFGEAIASRLKLSRDGTKVLWPQPSDDPNDPQNWSNSRKMLHLIVITLAAVVPDFDSGVGIAGIFALAQQFDTSTGVINNMTSNWSIFLLGWGGLFAVMLMRKLGRLPVLFWTQVLALGFMVGCTFAPTLKTFTG
;
A
#
# COMPACT_ATOMS: atom_id res chain seq x y z
N MET A 1 -64.56 40.82 38.81
CA MET A 1 -63.55 40.52 39.84
C MET A 1 -62.69 39.40 39.28
N ALA A 2 -61.39 39.64 39.12
CA ALA A 2 -60.46 38.87 38.28
C ALA A 2 -60.28 37.39 38.68
N PRO A 3 -59.62 36.60 37.82
CA PRO A 3 -58.44 35.91 38.32
C PRO A 3 -57.16 36.13 37.48
N GLU A 4 -56.06 35.88 38.18
CA GLU A 4 -54.64 36.16 37.92
C GLU A 4 -53.88 34.86 37.59
N ASN A 5 -52.96 34.96 36.60
CA ASN A 5 -51.74 34.16 36.26
C ASN A 5 -51.76 32.61 36.35
N ASP A 6 -51.12 31.87 35.44
CA ASP A 6 -49.65 31.78 35.34
C ASP A 6 -49.15 30.92 34.14
N LYS A 7 -48.00 31.33 33.54
CA LYS A 7 -46.94 30.57 32.80
C LYS A 7 -47.27 29.83 31.47
N THR A 8 -46.44 29.80 30.40
CA THR A 8 -45.09 30.31 30.07
C THR A 8 -44.85 30.25 28.55
N SER A 9 -43.96 31.12 28.05
CA SER A 9 -43.61 31.41 26.65
C SER A 9 -42.44 30.56 26.11
N ALA A 10 -42.41 30.29 24.80
CA ALA A 10 -41.32 30.70 23.88
C ALA A 10 -41.43 30.00 22.50
N THR A 11 -41.75 30.77 21.46
CA THR A 11 -41.81 30.35 20.05
C THR A 11 -40.61 30.96 19.30
N GLY A 12 -39.75 30.13 18.70
CA GLY A 12 -38.64 30.57 17.84
C GLY A 12 -39.12 30.92 16.43
N SER A 13 -38.87 32.16 16.01
CA SER A 13 -39.27 32.74 14.74
C SER A 13 -38.21 32.47 13.64
N VAL A 14 -38.64 31.87 12.54
CA VAL A 14 -37.89 31.76 11.28
C VAL A 14 -37.90 33.14 10.60
N LYS A 15 -36.72 33.62 10.19
CA LYS A 15 -36.60 34.76 9.25
C LYS A 15 -35.71 34.36 8.09
N ASP A 16 -36.33 34.30 6.92
CA ASP A 16 -35.70 34.29 5.62
C ASP A 16 -34.96 35.61 5.36
N HIS A 17 -33.81 35.54 4.69
CA HIS A 17 -33.30 36.69 3.94
C HIS A 17 -32.81 36.22 2.57
N LYS A 18 -33.39 36.81 1.53
CA LYS A 18 -33.11 36.55 0.11
C LYS A 18 -32.18 37.63 -0.46
N SER A 19 -31.34 37.16 -1.37
CA SER A 19 -30.61 37.79 -2.49
C SER A 19 -29.61 38.91 -2.23
N ASP A 20 -28.37 38.67 -2.67
CA ASP A 20 -27.71 39.56 -3.62
C ASP A 20 -26.84 38.76 -4.59
N GLY A 21 -26.91 39.13 -5.87
CA GLY A 21 -26.09 38.57 -6.95
C GLY A 21 -24.89 39.45 -7.25
N GLY A 22 -23.73 38.84 -7.54
CA GLY A 22 -22.58 39.58 -8.03
C GLY A 22 -21.26 38.81 -8.04
N SER A 23 -20.81 38.49 -9.25
CA SER A 23 -19.43 38.25 -9.72
C SER A 23 -18.61 37.05 -9.22
N SER A 24 -18.37 36.13 -10.15
CA SER A 24 -17.06 35.52 -10.46
C SER A 24 -16.00 35.49 -9.36
N HIS A 25 -15.97 34.41 -8.60
CA HIS A 25 -14.72 33.70 -8.37
C HIS A 25 -15.07 32.23 -8.25
N SER A 26 -14.79 31.48 -9.32
CA SER A 26 -14.58 30.05 -9.26
C SER A 26 -13.51 29.80 -8.22
N SER A 27 -13.89 29.61 -6.95
CA SER A 27 -13.03 28.99 -5.97
C SER A 27 -12.77 27.60 -6.53
N GLU A 28 -11.56 27.46 -7.04
CA GLU A 28 -10.96 26.21 -7.44
C GLU A 28 -11.03 25.33 -6.20
N VAL A 29 -12.10 24.54 -6.09
CA VAL A 29 -12.23 23.54 -5.04
C VAL A 29 -11.10 22.57 -5.30
N ASP A 30 -10.01 22.76 -4.56
CA ASP A 30 -8.81 21.98 -4.67
C ASP A 30 -9.10 20.60 -4.11
N LEU A 31 -9.57 19.73 -5.00
CA LEU A 31 -9.95 18.38 -4.67
C LEU A 31 -8.81 17.66 -3.94
N ALA A 32 -7.54 17.94 -4.28
CA ALA A 32 -6.38 17.33 -3.62
C ALA A 32 -6.31 17.65 -2.12
N ASN A 33 -6.54 18.91 -1.75
CA ASN A 33 -6.57 19.34 -0.34
C ASN A 33 -7.79 18.78 0.42
N TYR A 34 -8.96 18.70 -0.23
CA TYR A 34 -10.16 18.10 0.36
C TYR A 34 -10.03 16.57 0.51
N TYR A 35 -9.32 15.91 -0.39
CA TYR A 35 -9.00 14.48 -0.31
C TYR A 35 -8.07 14.14 0.87
N GLU A 36 -7.11 15.01 1.22
CA GLU A 36 -6.26 14.82 2.39
C GLU A 36 -7.02 15.02 3.71
N GLU A 37 -7.93 16.00 3.76
CA GLU A 37 -8.71 16.30 4.97
C GLU A 37 -9.77 15.23 5.28
N LYS A 38 -10.29 14.55 4.25
CA LYS A 38 -11.34 13.52 4.35
C LYS A 38 -10.87 12.09 4.06
N SER A 39 -9.56 11.84 4.04
CA SER A 39 -8.95 10.55 3.64
C SER A 39 -9.32 9.32 4.48
N GLY A 40 -10.24 9.44 5.44
CA GLY A 40 -10.78 8.35 6.27
C GLY A 40 -12.25 7.98 6.00
N SER A 41 -12.99 8.74 5.17
CA SER A 41 -14.38 8.44 4.79
C SER A 41 -14.40 7.86 3.37
N LEU A 42 -14.73 6.57 3.24
CA LEU A 42 -14.85 5.90 1.95
C LEU A 42 -16.31 5.89 1.52
N VAL A 43 -16.66 6.79 0.59
CA VAL A 43 -18.00 6.85 0.00
C VAL A 43 -17.95 6.22 -1.38
N VAL A 44 -18.55 5.04 -1.50
CA VAL A 44 -18.56 4.26 -2.76
C VAL A 44 -19.77 4.64 -3.61
N ASP A 45 -20.89 5.00 -2.98
CA ASP A 45 -22.14 5.27 -3.68
C ASP A 45 -22.20 6.72 -4.19
N PRO A 46 -22.51 6.94 -5.49
CA PRO A 46 -22.53 8.29 -6.07
C PRO A 46 -23.56 9.24 -5.43
N GLU A 47 -24.69 8.71 -4.94
CA GLU A 47 -25.71 9.52 -4.27
C GLU A 47 -25.25 9.97 -2.88
N GLU A 48 -24.63 9.08 -2.12
CA GLU A 48 -24.05 9.40 -0.81
C GLU A 48 -22.92 10.41 -0.96
N ALA A 49 -22.10 10.29 -2.02
CA ALA A 49 -21.05 11.25 -2.33
C ALA A 49 -21.60 12.67 -2.63
N ARG A 50 -22.78 12.78 -3.24
CA ARG A 50 -23.45 14.08 -3.46
C ARG A 50 -23.94 14.71 -2.15
N ILE A 51 -24.36 13.89 -1.20
CA ILE A 51 -24.85 14.35 0.11
C ILE A 51 -23.67 14.76 1.01
N GLU A 52 -22.58 13.98 1.02
CA GLU A 52 -21.44 14.21 1.92
C GLU A 52 -20.44 15.24 1.40
N PHE A 53 -20.18 15.26 0.09
CA PHE A 53 -19.18 16.15 -0.52
C PHE A 53 -19.79 17.33 -1.29
N GLY A 54 -21.11 17.36 -1.45
CA GLY A 54 -21.82 18.37 -2.23
C GLY A 54 -21.73 18.14 -3.74
N GLU A 55 -22.66 18.77 -4.47
CA GLU A 55 -22.86 18.54 -5.91
C GLU A 55 -21.66 18.98 -6.77
N ALA A 56 -20.94 20.02 -6.35
CA ALA A 56 -19.77 20.54 -7.06
C ALA A 56 -18.56 19.60 -7.01
N ILE A 57 -18.37 18.83 -5.91
CA ILE A 57 -17.28 17.85 -5.80
C ILE A 57 -17.71 16.52 -6.40
N ALA A 58 -18.93 16.07 -6.10
CA ALA A 58 -19.42 14.79 -6.60
C ALA A 58 -19.48 14.72 -8.13
N SER A 59 -19.77 15.82 -8.82
CA SER A 59 -19.74 15.91 -10.28
C SER A 59 -18.35 15.80 -10.89
N ARG A 60 -17.28 16.05 -10.11
CA ARG A 60 -15.88 15.92 -10.54
C ARG A 60 -15.28 14.55 -10.22
N LEU A 61 -15.99 13.70 -9.49
CA LEU A 61 -15.54 12.34 -9.16
C LEU A 61 -15.65 11.44 -10.39
N LYS A 62 -14.57 10.72 -10.69
CA LYS A 62 -14.57 9.66 -11.72
C LYS A 62 -15.30 8.45 -11.17
N LEU A 63 -16.26 7.97 -11.96
CA LEU A 63 -17.06 6.78 -11.65
C LEU A 63 -16.48 5.55 -12.35
N SER A 64 -16.87 4.37 -11.87
CA SER A 64 -16.63 3.10 -12.54
C SER A 64 -17.23 3.11 -13.96
N ARG A 65 -16.79 2.19 -14.82
CA ARG A 65 -17.32 2.02 -16.17
C ARG A 65 -18.83 1.82 -16.20
N ASP A 66 -19.38 1.23 -15.14
CA ASP A 66 -20.82 0.97 -14.98
C ASP A 66 -21.58 2.15 -14.34
N GLY A 67 -20.90 3.24 -13.96
CA GLY A 67 -21.50 4.41 -13.30
C GLY A 67 -22.00 4.19 -11.87
N THR A 68 -21.95 2.95 -11.37
CA THR A 68 -22.55 2.58 -10.07
C THR A 68 -21.70 2.89 -8.86
N LYS A 69 -20.40 3.15 -9.04
CA LYS A 69 -19.45 3.32 -7.93
C LYS A 69 -18.49 4.46 -8.20
N VAL A 70 -18.21 5.24 -7.18
CA VAL A 70 -17.10 6.20 -7.15
C VAL A 70 -15.79 5.43 -7.07
N LEU A 71 -14.82 5.77 -7.93
CA LEU A 71 -13.49 5.15 -7.88
C LEU A 71 -12.69 5.71 -6.71
N TRP A 72 -12.12 4.82 -5.90
CA TRP A 72 -11.28 5.21 -4.77
C TRP A 72 -10.02 4.35 -4.70
N PRO A 73 -8.81 4.94 -4.66
CA PRO A 73 -8.49 6.36 -4.92
C PRO A 73 -8.91 6.80 -6.33
N GLN A 74 -9.06 8.10 -6.54
CA GLN A 74 -9.42 8.64 -7.86
C GLN A 74 -8.23 8.49 -8.83
N PRO A 75 -8.44 8.00 -10.07
CA PRO A 75 -7.35 7.89 -11.03
C PRO A 75 -6.87 9.28 -11.45
N SER A 76 -5.56 9.51 -11.37
CA SER A 76 -4.93 10.75 -11.82
C SER A 76 -4.98 10.87 -13.34
N ASP A 77 -4.79 12.07 -13.88
CA ASP A 77 -4.70 12.30 -15.33
C ASP A 77 -3.30 11.97 -15.89
N ASP A 78 -2.35 11.55 -15.05
CA ASP A 78 -1.03 11.11 -15.48
C ASP A 78 -1.11 9.75 -16.20
N PRO A 79 -0.59 9.61 -17.45
CA PRO A 79 -0.51 8.33 -18.14
C PRO A 79 0.37 7.28 -17.44
N ASN A 80 1.21 7.69 -16.49
CA ASN A 80 2.04 6.81 -15.68
C ASN A 80 1.32 6.29 -14.42
N ASP A 81 0.12 6.76 -14.09
CA ASP A 81 -0.67 6.24 -12.98
C ASP A 81 -1.00 4.76 -13.22
N PRO A 82 -0.61 3.84 -12.31
CA PRO A 82 -0.98 2.42 -12.37
C PRO A 82 -2.47 2.19 -12.57
N GLN A 83 -3.33 3.10 -12.10
CA GLN A 83 -4.78 2.99 -12.27
C GLN A 83 -5.21 3.08 -13.74
N ASN A 84 -4.48 3.82 -14.58
CA ASN A 84 -4.78 4.03 -15.99
C ASN A 84 -4.24 2.91 -16.91
N TRP A 85 -3.43 1.99 -16.38
CA TRP A 85 -2.81 0.93 -17.19
C TRP A 85 -3.83 -0.09 -17.71
N SER A 86 -3.54 -0.66 -18.89
CA SER A 86 -4.29 -1.78 -19.45
C SER A 86 -4.25 -2.99 -18.51
N ASN A 87 -5.31 -3.80 -18.52
CA ASN A 87 -5.41 -4.99 -17.66
C ASN A 87 -4.23 -5.95 -17.86
N SER A 88 -3.74 -6.11 -19.09
CA SER A 88 -2.57 -6.94 -19.38
C SER A 88 -1.28 -6.39 -18.74
N ARG A 89 -1.07 -5.07 -18.75
CA ARG A 89 0.09 -4.45 -18.09
C ARG A 89 0.02 -4.62 -16.58
N LYS A 90 -1.15 -4.43 -15.98
CA LYS A 90 -1.39 -4.65 -14.54
C LYS A 90 -1.12 -6.10 -14.15
N MET A 91 -1.64 -7.05 -14.93
CA MET A 91 -1.46 -8.48 -14.70
C MET A 91 0.01 -8.89 -14.82
N LEU A 92 0.73 -8.41 -15.82
CA LEU A 92 2.16 -8.69 -15.97
C LEU A 92 2.97 -8.16 -14.77
N HIS A 93 2.70 -6.92 -14.34
CA HIS A 93 3.37 -6.37 -13.15
C HIS A 93 3.04 -7.17 -11.89
N LEU A 94 1.79 -7.59 -11.72
CA LEU A 94 1.37 -8.42 -10.61
C LEU A 94 2.11 -9.77 -10.61
N ILE A 95 2.21 -10.44 -11.77
CA ILE A 95 2.95 -11.70 -11.90
C ILE A 95 4.42 -11.51 -11.53
N VAL A 96 5.07 -10.46 -12.04
CA VAL A 96 6.49 -10.19 -11.76
C VAL A 96 6.72 -9.96 -10.27
N ILE A 97 5.89 -9.15 -9.61
CA ILE A 97 6.03 -8.84 -8.19
C ILE A 97 5.72 -10.09 -7.34
N THR A 98 4.70 -10.87 -7.71
CA THR A 98 4.38 -12.12 -7.03
C THR A 98 5.52 -13.12 -7.13
N LEU A 99 6.11 -13.31 -8.32
CA LEU A 99 7.28 -14.18 -8.48
C LEU A 99 8.47 -13.68 -7.66
N ALA A 100 8.73 -12.37 -7.66
CA ALA A 100 9.78 -11.78 -6.84
C ALA A 100 9.56 -11.97 -5.33
N ALA A 101 8.30 -12.07 -4.87
CA ALA A 101 7.98 -12.38 -3.48
C ALA A 101 8.10 -13.88 -3.16
N VAL A 102 7.72 -14.76 -4.08
CA VAL A 102 7.75 -16.22 -3.87
C VAL A 102 9.18 -16.78 -3.80
N VAL A 103 10.11 -16.25 -4.61
CA VAL A 103 11.50 -16.74 -4.69
C VAL A 103 12.22 -16.75 -3.33
N PRO A 104 12.30 -15.64 -2.56
CA PRO A 104 13.00 -15.65 -1.27
C PRO A 104 12.33 -16.56 -0.22
N ASP A 105 10.99 -16.64 -0.23
CA ASP A 105 10.26 -17.54 0.68
C ASP A 105 10.53 -19.02 0.36
N PHE A 106 10.57 -19.34 -0.94
CA PHE A 106 10.90 -20.69 -1.41
C PHE A 106 12.34 -21.08 -1.06
N ASP A 107 13.30 -20.18 -1.26
CA ASP A 107 14.71 -20.41 -0.93
C ASP A 107 14.90 -20.73 0.56
N SER A 108 14.25 -19.94 1.42
CA SER A 108 14.22 -20.20 2.88
C SER A 108 13.64 -21.58 3.21
N GLY A 109 12.53 -21.97 2.56
CA GLY A 109 11.90 -23.27 2.75
C GLY A 109 12.78 -24.45 2.33
N VAL A 110 13.44 -24.35 1.17
CA VAL A 110 14.36 -25.38 0.65
C VAL A 110 15.58 -25.51 1.56
N GLY A 111 16.12 -24.39 2.06
CA GLY A 111 17.25 -24.40 3.00
C GLY A 111 16.97 -25.22 4.25
N ILE A 112 15.76 -25.08 4.83
CA ILE A 112 15.33 -25.84 6.01
C ILE A 112 15.13 -27.33 5.67
N ALA A 113 14.47 -27.63 4.55
CA ALA A 113 14.26 -29.01 4.12
C ALA A 113 15.58 -29.75 3.82
N GLY A 114 16.60 -29.01 3.37
CA GLY A 114 17.92 -29.53 3.02
C GLY A 114 18.83 -29.85 4.22
N ILE A 115 18.48 -29.46 5.45
CA ILE A 115 19.39 -29.57 6.62
C ILE A 115 19.93 -30.99 6.83
N PHE A 116 19.10 -32.02 6.67
CA PHE A 116 19.54 -33.41 6.84
C PHE A 116 20.52 -33.86 5.76
N ALA A 117 20.24 -33.50 4.50
CA ALA A 117 21.12 -33.81 3.37
C ALA A 117 22.47 -33.07 3.49
N LEU A 118 22.43 -31.80 3.89
CA LEU A 118 23.63 -31.00 4.13
C LEU A 118 24.46 -31.56 5.30
N ALA A 119 23.81 -32.06 6.36
CA ALA A 119 24.49 -32.66 7.51
C ALA A 119 25.28 -33.91 7.11
N GLN A 120 24.70 -34.73 6.22
CA GLN A 120 25.37 -35.88 5.64
C GLN A 120 26.49 -35.48 4.67
N GLN A 121 26.29 -34.44 3.86
CA GLN A 121 27.28 -33.99 2.87
C GLN A 121 28.53 -33.36 3.52
N PHE A 122 28.35 -32.61 4.60
CA PHE A 122 29.43 -31.91 5.31
C PHE A 122 29.94 -32.65 6.55
N ASP A 123 29.54 -33.91 6.75
CA ASP A 123 29.90 -34.78 7.89
C ASP A 123 29.77 -34.05 9.25
N THR A 124 28.60 -33.46 9.49
CA THR A 124 28.34 -32.64 10.68
C THR A 124 26.93 -32.88 11.24
N SER A 125 26.61 -32.26 12.38
CA SER A 125 25.28 -32.38 12.97
C SER A 125 24.29 -31.37 12.38
N THR A 126 23.02 -31.75 12.32
CA THR A 126 21.92 -30.87 11.89
C THR A 126 21.86 -29.60 12.74
N GLY A 127 22.21 -29.67 14.03
CA GLY A 127 22.29 -28.52 14.93
C GLY A 127 23.37 -27.51 14.52
N VAL A 128 24.55 -27.97 14.09
CA VAL A 128 25.63 -27.09 13.60
C VAL A 128 25.19 -26.40 12.32
N ILE A 129 24.58 -27.12 11.37
CA ILE A 129 24.09 -26.52 10.11
C ILE A 129 22.99 -25.52 10.37
N ASN A 130 22.01 -25.85 11.21
CA ASN A 130 20.93 -24.94 11.57
C ASN A 130 21.47 -23.66 12.24
N ASN A 131 22.47 -23.80 13.11
CA ASN A 131 23.07 -22.64 13.76
C ASN A 131 23.86 -21.75 12.78
N MET A 132 24.57 -22.34 11.82
CA MET A 132 25.36 -21.60 10.84
C MET A 132 24.54 -21.05 9.67
N THR A 133 23.36 -21.61 9.39
CA THR A 133 22.52 -21.23 8.25
C THR A 133 21.25 -20.52 8.71
N SER A 134 20.32 -21.23 9.35
CA SER A 134 19.00 -20.73 9.72
C SER A 134 19.06 -19.63 10.79
N ASN A 135 19.80 -19.83 11.87
CA ASN A 135 19.89 -18.82 12.93
C ASN A 135 20.55 -17.54 12.43
N TRP A 136 21.60 -17.67 11.62
CA TRP A 136 22.31 -16.52 11.06
C TRP A 136 21.48 -15.79 10.01
N SER A 137 20.78 -16.51 9.13
CA SER A 137 19.89 -15.89 8.13
C SER A 137 18.74 -15.11 8.78
N ILE A 138 18.11 -15.64 9.83
CA ILE A 138 17.07 -14.93 10.60
C ILE A 138 17.63 -13.66 11.26
N PHE A 139 18.84 -13.74 11.83
CA PHE A 139 19.51 -12.58 12.42
C PHE A 139 19.79 -11.48 11.38
N LEU A 140 20.30 -11.87 10.21
CA LEU A 140 20.55 -10.93 9.10
C LEU A 140 19.25 -10.37 8.52
N LEU A 141 18.14 -11.12 8.55
CA LEU A 141 16.85 -10.64 8.08
C LEU A 141 16.38 -9.40 8.87
N GLY A 142 16.62 -9.38 10.19
CA GLY A 142 16.27 -8.24 11.04
C GLY A 142 17.00 -6.96 10.62
N TRP A 143 18.33 -7.03 10.50
CA TRP A 143 19.13 -5.89 10.04
C TRP A 143 18.86 -5.55 8.57
N GLY A 144 18.73 -6.56 7.72
CA GLY A 144 18.43 -6.43 6.30
C GLY A 144 17.12 -5.69 6.06
N GLY A 145 16.08 -5.95 6.86
CA GLY A 145 14.82 -5.22 6.80
C GLY A 145 14.99 -3.72 7.10
N LEU A 146 15.77 -3.35 8.12
CA LEU A 146 16.04 -1.95 8.45
C LEU A 146 16.77 -1.23 7.31
N PHE A 147 17.84 -1.84 6.78
CA PHE A 147 18.58 -1.27 5.66
C PHE A 147 17.75 -1.22 4.37
N ALA A 148 16.92 -2.24 4.11
CA ALA A 148 16.03 -2.26 2.95
C ALA A 148 15.03 -1.10 2.99
N VAL A 149 14.46 -0.79 4.15
CA VAL A 149 13.55 0.37 4.31
C VAL A 149 14.29 1.69 4.05
N MET A 150 15.48 1.87 4.61
CA MET A 150 16.30 3.07 4.36
C MET A 150 16.64 3.22 2.87
N LEU A 151 17.04 2.12 2.23
CA LEU A 151 17.42 2.10 0.82
C LEU A 151 16.22 2.37 -0.09
N MET A 152 15.05 1.79 0.21
CA MET A 152 13.81 2.04 -0.53
C MET A 152 13.39 3.51 -0.46
N ARG A 153 13.59 4.18 0.68
CA ARG A 153 13.28 5.63 0.79
C ARG A 153 14.24 6.51 -0.01
N LYS A 154 15.51 6.10 -0.16
CA LYS A 154 16.53 6.90 -0.86
C LYS A 154 16.57 6.63 -2.37
N LEU A 155 16.50 5.36 -2.79
CA LEU A 155 16.69 4.93 -4.18
C LEU A 155 15.37 4.58 -4.89
N GLY A 156 14.26 4.50 -4.16
CA GLY A 156 12.97 4.07 -4.68
C GLY A 156 12.79 2.55 -4.67
N ARG A 157 11.57 2.09 -4.97
CA ARG A 157 11.18 0.68 -4.85
C ARG A 157 11.72 -0.21 -5.96
N LEU A 158 11.69 0.27 -7.21
CA LEU A 158 12.08 -0.53 -8.38
C LEU A 158 13.58 -0.89 -8.43
N PRO A 159 14.52 0.05 -8.20
CA PRO A 159 15.94 -0.29 -8.22
C PRO A 159 16.31 -1.25 -7.09
N VAL A 160 15.73 -1.06 -5.91
CA VAL A 160 15.97 -1.94 -4.76
C VAL A 160 15.53 -3.36 -5.08
N LEU A 161 14.29 -3.56 -5.56
CA LEU A 161 13.78 -4.89 -5.92
C LEU A 161 14.66 -5.61 -6.95
N PHE A 162 15.12 -4.89 -7.98
CA PHE A 162 15.95 -5.47 -9.03
C PHE A 162 17.33 -5.88 -8.51
N TRP A 163 18.03 -4.96 -7.83
CA TRP A 163 19.39 -5.23 -7.36
C TRP A 163 19.43 -6.26 -6.24
N THR A 164 18.43 -6.31 -5.35
CA THR A 164 18.36 -7.37 -4.33
C THR A 164 18.20 -8.74 -4.97
N GLN A 165 17.43 -8.85 -6.05
CA GLN A 165 17.26 -10.12 -6.75
C GLN A 165 18.53 -10.58 -7.46
N VAL A 166 19.29 -9.65 -8.06
CA VAL A 166 20.59 -9.94 -8.69
C VAL A 166 21.62 -10.37 -7.65
N LEU A 167 21.68 -9.68 -6.52
CA LEU A 167 22.58 -10.04 -5.41
C LEU A 167 22.23 -11.41 -4.82
N ALA A 168 20.94 -11.69 -4.62
CA ALA A 168 20.47 -12.99 -4.14
C ALA A 168 20.85 -14.12 -5.11
N LEU A 169 20.68 -13.91 -6.42
CA LEU A 169 21.11 -14.86 -7.44
C LEU A 169 22.62 -15.10 -7.40
N GLY A 170 23.42 -14.03 -7.29
CA GLY A 170 24.88 -14.15 -7.15
C GLY A 170 25.30 -14.96 -5.93
N PHE A 171 24.63 -14.73 -4.79
CA PHE A 171 24.89 -15.49 -3.56
C PHE A 171 24.53 -16.96 -3.72
N MET A 172 23.37 -17.28 -4.30
CA MET A 172 22.94 -18.66 -4.56
C MET A 172 23.89 -19.42 -5.50
N VAL A 173 24.40 -18.74 -6.53
CA VAL A 173 25.44 -19.30 -7.42
C VAL A 173 26.72 -19.55 -6.62
N GLY A 174 27.13 -18.61 -5.76
CA GLY A 174 28.26 -18.78 -4.85
C GLY A 174 28.12 -20.01 -3.94
N CYS A 175 26.95 -20.18 -3.32
CA CYS A 175 26.63 -21.35 -2.48
C CYS A 175 26.71 -22.67 -3.27
N THR A 176 26.27 -22.66 -4.53
CA THR A 176 26.30 -23.86 -5.39
C THR A 176 27.74 -24.35 -5.67
N PHE A 177 28.70 -23.42 -5.77
CA PHE A 177 30.10 -23.74 -6.03
C PHE A 177 30.98 -23.81 -4.76
N ALA A 178 30.39 -23.67 -3.57
CA ALA A 178 31.14 -23.68 -2.32
C ALA A 178 31.67 -25.10 -1.98
N PRO A 179 33.00 -25.30 -1.89
CA PRO A 179 33.57 -26.63 -1.65
C PRO A 179 33.56 -27.04 -0.17
N THR A 180 33.38 -26.09 0.75
CA THR A 180 33.43 -26.34 2.20
C THR A 180 32.28 -25.66 2.94
N LEU A 181 31.91 -26.17 4.11
CA LEU A 181 30.86 -25.59 4.93
C LEU A 181 31.16 -24.12 5.29
N LYS A 182 32.42 -23.78 5.57
CA LYS A 182 32.84 -22.39 5.86
C LYS A 182 32.66 -21.44 4.68
N THR A 183 32.86 -21.92 3.45
CA THR A 183 32.61 -21.13 2.23
C THR A 183 31.13 -21.10 1.85
N PHE A 184 30.33 -22.05 2.34
CA PHE A 184 28.89 -22.12 2.09
C PHE A 184 28.09 -21.22 3.04
N THR A 185 28.53 -21.10 4.29
CA THR A 185 27.85 -20.28 5.32
C THR A 185 28.55 -18.94 5.58
N GLY A 186 29.57 -18.59 4.79
CA GLY A 186 30.46 -17.45 5.01
C GLY A 186 30.16 -16.25 4.13
#